data_AF-A0A955WS31-F1
#
_entry.id   AF-A0A955WS31-F1
#
_cell.length_a   1.000
_cell.length_b   1.000
_cell.length_c   1.000
_cell.angle_alpha   90.00
_cell.angle_beta   90.00
_cell.angle_gamma   90.00
#
_symmetry.space_group_name_H-M   'P 1'
#
loop_
_entity.id
_entity.type
_entity.pdbx_description
1 polymer ?
#
loop_
_entity_poly.entity_id
_entity_poly.type
_entity_poly.pdbx_seq_one_letter_code
_entity_poly.pdbx_strand_id
1 'polypeptide(L)'
;MSTATDEPISLRLLLTLMGLVTAGLIAGVIYTKLYGDRRMSVGEQRAIDRTCDNNCASIAEQTASELNDPEKLEAFARRCVVECRERMYKAVRDNRSALRHGGPPAEQKPADNR
;
A
#
# COMPACT_ATOMS: atom_id res chain seq x y z
N MET A 1 -39.32 -51.29 -23.27
CA MET A 1 -38.98 -50.44 -22.11
C MET A 1 -37.59 -49.88 -22.35
N SER A 2 -37.49 -48.61 -22.72
CA SER A 2 -36.20 -47.92 -22.92
C SER A 2 -35.96 -47.01 -21.72
N THR A 3 -35.16 -47.47 -20.76
CA THR A 3 -34.56 -46.60 -19.74
C THR A 3 -33.24 -46.09 -20.30
N ALA A 4 -33.28 -44.93 -20.93
CA ALA A 4 -32.09 -44.16 -21.28
C ALA A 4 -31.59 -43.46 -20.01
N THR A 5 -30.50 -43.97 -19.44
CA THR A 5 -29.71 -43.27 -18.41
C THR A 5 -28.82 -42.23 -19.08
N ASP A 6 -29.38 -41.05 -19.37
CA ASP A 6 -28.74 -39.91 -20.05
C ASP A 6 -28.25 -38.80 -19.08
N GLU A 7 -28.03 -39.10 -17.80
CA GLU A 7 -27.68 -38.07 -16.79
C GLU A 7 -26.21 -37.96 -16.32
N PRO A 8 -25.27 -38.92 -16.54
CA PRO A 8 -23.96 -38.82 -15.87
C PRO A 8 -22.99 -37.81 -16.49
N ILE A 9 -23.15 -37.48 -17.78
CA ILE A 9 -22.24 -36.56 -18.50
C ILE A 9 -22.50 -35.11 -18.07
N SER A 10 -23.78 -34.73 -17.94
CA SER A 10 -24.18 -33.38 -17.55
C SER A 10 -23.72 -33.02 -16.13
N LEU A 11 -23.79 -33.95 -15.19
CA LEU A 11 -23.35 -33.72 -13.80
C LEU A 11 -21.83 -33.52 -13.70
N ARG A 12 -21.05 -34.34 -14.43
CA ARG A 12 -19.58 -34.20 -14.47
C ARG A 12 -19.16 -32.88 -15.09
N LEU A 13 -19.85 -32.43 -16.15
CA LEU A 13 -19.60 -31.15 -16.80
C LEU A 13 -19.92 -29.97 -15.87
N LEU A 14 -21.01 -30.05 -15.11
CA LEU A 14 -21.38 -29.03 -14.12
C LEU A 14 -20.34 -28.94 -12.99
N LEU A 15 -19.84 -30.07 -12.50
CA LEU A 15 -18.82 -30.11 -11.45
C LEU A 15 -17.48 -29.53 -11.91
N THR A 16 -17.04 -29.80 -13.14
CA THR A 16 -15.81 -29.21 -13.68
C THR A 16 -15.95 -27.71 -13.89
N LEU A 17 -17.09 -27.23 -14.39
CA LEU A 17 -17.34 -25.80 -14.53
C LEU A 17 -17.33 -25.08 -13.17
N MET A 18 -17.99 -25.65 -12.16
CA MET A 18 -17.97 -25.11 -10.78
C MET A 18 -16.55 -25.11 -10.20
N GLY A 19 -15.77 -26.15 -10.46
CA GLY A 19 -14.36 -26.22 -10.05
C GLY A 19 -13.50 -25.12 -10.67
N LEU A 20 -13.67 -24.86 -11.98
CA LEU A 20 -12.95 -23.80 -12.69
C LEU A 20 -13.29 -22.40 -12.16
N VAL A 21 -14.58 -22.14 -11.91
CA VAL A 21 -15.04 -20.87 -11.35
C VAL A 21 -14.44 -20.65 -9.95
N THR A 22 -14.50 -21.67 -9.10
CA THR A 22 -13.96 -21.60 -7.74
C THR A 22 -12.45 -21.40 -7.75
N ALA A 23 -11.72 -22.10 -8.61
CA ALA A 23 -10.28 -21.93 -8.79
C ALA A 23 -9.93 -20.50 -9.26
N GLY A 24 -10.70 -19.95 -10.20
CA GLY A 24 -10.55 -18.58 -10.67
C GLY A 24 -10.77 -17.53 -9.58
N LEU A 25 -11.78 -17.72 -8.73
CA LEU A 25 -12.04 -16.83 -7.59
C LEU A 25 -10.91 -16.87 -6.57
N ILE A 26 -10.42 -18.06 -6.20
CA ILE A 26 -9.29 -18.21 -5.27
C ILE A 26 -8.02 -17.57 -5.86
N ALA A 27 -7.73 -17.82 -7.13
CA ALA A 27 -6.60 -17.20 -7.82
C ALA A 27 -6.72 -15.67 -7.87
N GLY A 28 -7.92 -15.13 -8.11
CA GLY A 28 -8.19 -13.70 -8.09
C GLY A 28 -7.97 -13.07 -6.71
N VAL A 29 -8.45 -13.71 -5.65
CA VAL A 29 -8.25 -13.25 -4.27
C VAL A 29 -6.77 -13.29 -3.90
N ILE A 30 -6.06 -14.39 -4.19
CA ILE A 30 -4.62 -14.51 -3.95
C ILE A 30 -3.83 -13.46 -4.73
N TYR A 31 -4.18 -13.24 -6.00
CA TYR A 31 -3.55 -12.21 -6.84
C TYR A 31 -3.77 -10.82 -6.25
N THR A 32 -5.01 -10.49 -5.87
CA THR A 32 -5.32 -9.19 -5.24
C THR A 32 -4.59 -9.04 -3.90
N LYS A 33 -4.53 -10.12 -3.12
CA LYS A 33 -3.76 -10.16 -1.87
C LYS A 33 -2.25 -10.20 -2.07
N LEU A 34 -1.70 -10.50 -3.25
CA LEU A 34 -0.26 -10.42 -3.50
C LEU A 34 0.13 -9.08 -4.10
N TYR A 35 -0.66 -8.58 -5.06
CA TYR A 35 -0.33 -7.41 -5.87
C TYR A 35 -1.04 -6.12 -5.43
N GLY A 36 -2.11 -6.20 -4.64
CA GLY A 36 -2.84 -5.03 -4.13
C GLY A 36 -2.01 -4.13 -3.21
N ASP A 37 -1.06 -4.68 -2.46
CA ASP A 37 -0.25 -3.87 -1.52
C ASP A 37 0.82 -3.02 -2.17
N ARG A 38 1.28 -3.40 -3.37
CA ARG A 38 2.32 -2.63 -4.05
C ARG A 38 1.80 -1.29 -4.56
N ARG A 39 0.48 -1.14 -4.70
CA ARG A 39 -0.13 0.11 -5.16
C ARG A 39 -0.58 0.90 -3.95
N MET A 40 0.23 1.88 -3.57
CA MET A 40 -0.24 3.01 -2.80
C MET A 40 -1.30 3.74 -3.63
N SER A 41 -2.43 4.10 -3.04
CA SER A 41 -3.41 4.91 -3.75
C SER A 41 -2.81 6.29 -4.05
N VAL A 42 -3.22 6.89 -5.17
CA VAL A 42 -2.81 8.27 -5.51
C VAL A 42 -3.20 9.25 -4.39
N GLY A 43 -4.29 8.95 -3.66
CA GLY A 43 -4.72 9.72 -2.48
C GLY A 43 -3.74 9.66 -1.31
N GLU A 44 -3.28 8.46 -0.93
CA GLU A 44 -2.26 8.27 0.10
C GLU A 44 -0.94 8.95 -0.30
N GLN A 45 -0.54 8.82 -1.56
CA GLN A 45 0.68 9.45 -2.06
C GLN A 45 0.63 10.98 -1.91
N ARG A 46 -0.47 11.61 -2.35
CA ARG A 46 -0.68 13.06 -2.17
C ARG A 46 -0.78 13.50 -0.71
N ALA A 47 -1.28 12.64 0.18
CA ALA A 47 -1.33 12.93 1.60
C ALA A 47 0.07 12.92 2.23
N ILE A 48 0.89 11.93 1.87
CA ILE A 48 2.30 11.83 2.28
C ILE A 48 3.08 13.04 1.75
N ASP A 49 2.95 13.35 0.47
CA ASP A 49 3.65 14.49 -0.15
C ASP A 49 3.31 15.80 0.56
N ARG A 50 2.01 16.10 0.78
CA ARG A 50 1.59 17.31 1.51
C ARG A 50 2.12 17.35 2.94
N THR A 51 2.13 16.21 3.62
CA THR A 51 2.62 16.13 5.01
C THR A 51 4.12 16.42 5.06
N CYS A 52 4.88 15.83 4.13
CA CYS A 52 6.32 16.05 4.03
C CYS A 52 6.67 17.48 3.61
N ASP A 53 5.94 18.05 2.66
CA ASP A 53 6.15 19.42 2.21
C ASP A 53 5.89 20.42 3.36
N ASN A 54 4.81 20.24 4.13
CA ASN A 54 4.49 21.09 5.27
C ASN A 54 5.52 20.97 6.41
N ASN A 55 5.90 19.75 6.79
CA ASN A 55 6.89 19.54 7.85
C ASN A 55 8.25 20.12 7.45
N CYS A 56 8.69 19.85 6.21
CA CYS A 56 9.97 20.35 5.74
C CYS A 56 9.99 21.86 5.51
N ALA A 57 8.86 22.47 5.14
CA ALA A 57 8.74 23.92 5.09
C ALA A 57 8.91 24.53 6.50
N SER A 58 8.26 23.95 7.52
CA SER A 58 8.40 24.43 8.90
C SER A 58 9.84 24.29 9.43
N ILE A 59 10.50 23.15 9.14
CA ILE A 59 11.90 22.95 9.52
C ILE A 59 12.80 23.93 8.75
N ALA A 60 12.58 24.12 7.45
CA ALA A 60 13.36 25.06 6.65
C ALA A 60 13.20 26.50 7.14
N GLU A 61 12.01 26.91 7.60
CA GLU A 61 11.79 28.24 8.20
C GLU A 61 12.56 28.42 9.51
N GLN A 62 12.59 27.40 10.37
CA GLN A 62 13.40 27.40 11.58
C GLN A 62 14.89 27.49 11.25
N THR A 63 15.35 26.66 10.32
CA THR A 63 16.75 26.62 9.86
C THR A 63 17.14 27.88 9.08
N ALA A 64 16.20 28.61 8.48
CA ALA A 64 16.50 29.86 7.74
C ALA A 64 17.08 30.95 8.63
N SER A 65 16.77 30.92 9.94
CA SER A 65 17.39 31.81 10.91
C SER A 65 18.86 31.48 11.18
N GLU A 66 19.28 30.24 10.94
CA GLU A 66 20.64 29.73 11.17
C GLU A 66 21.48 29.69 9.88
N LEU A 67 20.85 29.36 8.75
CA LEU A 67 21.47 29.34 7.42
C LEU A 67 21.12 30.63 6.67
N ASN A 68 22.08 31.56 6.60
CA ASN A 68 21.95 32.78 5.78
C ASN A 68 22.15 32.54 4.26
N ASP A 69 22.23 31.28 3.82
CA ASP A 69 22.53 30.92 2.43
C ASP A 69 21.30 30.27 1.76
N PRO A 70 20.65 30.97 0.80
CA PRO A 70 19.42 30.50 0.18
C PRO A 70 19.60 29.21 -0.64
N GLU A 71 20.77 28.99 -1.25
CA GLU A 71 21.04 27.77 -2.00
C GLU A 71 21.14 26.56 -1.07
N LYS A 72 21.77 26.74 0.11
CA LYS A 72 21.85 25.69 1.13
C LYS A 72 20.49 25.42 1.77
N LEU A 73 19.67 26.44 2.00
CA LEU A 73 18.29 26.28 2.47
C LEU A 73 17.43 25.49 1.49
N GLU A 74 17.51 25.81 0.19
CA GLU A 74 16.78 25.07 -0.84
C GLU A 74 17.27 23.61 -0.94
N ALA A 75 18.58 23.39 -0.87
CA ALA A 75 19.16 22.05 -0.84
C ALA A 75 18.80 21.25 0.43
N PHE A 76 18.60 21.93 1.56
CA PHE A 76 18.13 21.32 2.80
C PHE A 76 16.66 20.94 2.68
N ALA A 77 15.79 21.85 2.24
CA ALA A 77 14.36 21.61 2.06
C ALA A 77 14.11 20.43 1.09
N ARG A 78 14.83 20.39 -0.04
CA ARG A 78 14.76 19.27 -0.99
C ARG A 78 15.15 17.93 -0.35
N ARG A 79 16.26 17.89 0.40
CA ARG A 79 16.70 16.66 1.08
C ARG A 79 15.71 16.21 2.15
N CYS A 80 15.18 17.15 2.94
CA CYS A 80 14.16 16.87 3.93
C CYS A 80 12.93 16.20 3.32
N VAL A 81 12.41 16.73 2.20
CA VAL A 81 11.22 16.17 1.54
C VAL A 81 11.49 14.75 1.05
N VAL A 82 12.65 14.49 0.44
CA VAL A 82 13.04 13.16 -0.02
C VAL A 82 13.11 12.17 1.14
N GLU A 83 13.82 12.51 2.21
CA GLU A 83 13.93 11.64 3.39
C GLU A 83 12.58 11.38 4.05
N CYS A 84 11.74 12.41 4.17
CA CYS A 84 10.41 12.27 4.73
C CYS A 84 9.55 11.29 3.90
N ARG A 85 9.57 11.43 2.57
CA ARG A 85 8.84 10.54 1.66
C ARG A 85 9.31 9.10 1.81
N GLU A 86 10.61 8.86 1.83
CA GLU A 86 11.17 7.51 2.00
C GLU A 86 10.73 6.87 3.32
N ARG A 87 10.80 7.61 4.43
CA ARG A 87 10.36 7.13 5.75
C ARG A 87 8.87 6.82 5.79
N MET A 88 8.04 7.73 5.26
CA MET A 88 6.58 7.57 5.21
C MET A 88 6.16 6.40 4.32
N TYR A 89 6.77 6.25 3.13
CA TYR A 89 6.50 5.12 2.25
C TYR A 89 6.89 3.78 2.89
N LYS A 90 8.02 3.74 3.59
CA LYS A 90 8.42 2.55 4.35
C LYS A 90 7.41 2.23 5.46
N ALA A 91 7.01 3.21 6.25
CA ALA A 91 6.05 3.02 7.34
C ALA A 91 4.69 2.49 6.84
N VAL A 92 4.17 3.00 5.73
CA VAL A 92 2.93 2.49 5.12
C VAL A 92 3.10 1.05 4.63
N ARG A 93 4.24 0.73 4.00
CA ARG A 93 4.56 -0.63 3.56
C ARG A 93 4.64 -1.59 4.75
N ASP A 94 5.32 -1.22 5.81
CA ASP A 94 5.49 -2.04 7.01
C ASP A 94 4.14 -2.28 7.72
N ASN A 95 3.28 -1.24 7.81
CA ASN A 95 1.92 -1.36 8.35
C ASN A 95 1.03 -2.32 7.55
N ARG A 96 1.03 -2.19 6.23
CA ARG A 96 0.26 -3.10 5.36
C ARG A 96 0.75 -4.55 5.49
N SER A 97 2.07 -4.74 5.57
CA SER A 97 2.68 -6.05 5.81
C SER A 97 2.19 -6.65 7.15
N ALA A 98 2.21 -5.88 8.23
CA ALA A 98 1.75 -6.34 9.55
C ALA A 98 0.28 -6.80 9.53
N LEU A 99 -0.62 -5.98 8.96
CA LEU A 99 -2.04 -6.30 8.83
C LEU A 99 -2.30 -7.60 8.04
N ARG A 100 -1.44 -7.91 7.05
CA ARG A 100 -1.57 -9.15 6.26
C ARG A 100 -1.28 -10.41 7.03
N HIS A 101 -0.36 -10.34 7.99
CA HIS A 101 0.07 -11.49 8.79
C HIS A 101 -0.77 -11.68 10.06
N GLY A 102 -1.89 -10.96 10.20
CA GLY A 102 -2.72 -11.00 11.41
C GLY A 102 -2.03 -10.37 12.63
N GLY A 103 -0.94 -9.63 12.40
CA GLY A 103 -0.30 -8.83 13.43
C GLY A 103 -1.14 -7.58 13.72
N PRO A 104 -1.04 -7.02 14.94
CA PRO A 104 -1.61 -5.70 15.20
C PRO A 104 -0.99 -4.69 14.22
N PRO A 105 -1.75 -3.66 13.77
CA PRO A 105 -1.15 -2.56 13.02
C PRO A 105 0.05 -2.03 13.80
N ALA A 106 1.15 -1.72 13.11
CA ALA A 106 2.31 -1.16 13.79
C ALA A 106 1.83 0.10 14.51
N GLU A 107 2.02 0.10 15.83
CA GLU A 107 1.58 1.18 16.70
C GLU A 107 2.18 2.47 16.13
N GLN A 108 1.34 3.30 15.52
CA GLN A 108 1.75 4.59 14.97
C GLN A 108 2.07 5.48 16.16
N LYS A 109 3.29 5.35 16.68
CA LYS A 109 3.81 6.38 17.56
C LYS A 109 3.77 7.67 16.75
N PRO A 110 3.08 8.72 17.24
CA PRO A 110 3.17 10.02 16.61
C PRO A 110 4.65 10.33 16.44
N ALA A 111 5.03 10.82 15.25
CA ALA A 111 6.38 11.26 15.02
C ALA A 111 6.76 12.21 16.16
N ASP A 112 7.79 11.86 16.92
CA ASP A 112 8.32 12.72 17.97
C ASP A 112 8.81 13.99 17.26
N ASN A 113 8.04 15.08 17.37
CA ASN A 113 8.34 16.38 16.77
C ASN A 113 9.31 17.16 17.68
N ARG A 114 10.28 16.44 18.27
CA ARG A 114 11.36 16.99 19.08
C ARG A 114 12.67 16.90 18.34
#